data_AF-F8QYZ4-F1
#
_entry.id   AF-F8QYZ4-F1
#
_cell.length_a   1.000
_cell.length_b   1.000
_cell.length_c   1.000
_cell.angle_alpha   90.00
_cell.angle_beta   90.00
_cell.angle_gamma   90.00
#
_symmetry.space_group_name_H-M   'P 1'
#
loop_
_entity.id
_entity.type
_entity.pdbx_description
1 polymer ?
#
loop_
_entity_poly.entity_id
_entity_poly.type
_entity_poly.pdbx_seq_one_letter_code
_entity_poly.pdbx_strand_id
1 'polypeptide(L)'
;KKAAAYTNYDSGILSIEKRDAIATVCDEILNGELKDQFPLVIWQTGSGTQSNMNINEVIANRAQVIQGFAIGEGEPVIKANDDVNKSQSSNDTFPTAMHIAAYKMIVELTIPALENLRNTLATKATEFINVVKIGRTHLMDATPITLGQELSGYVAQISYGIKALQNTLPHLSEIALGGTAVGTGLNTPPGYDVNVATYIAQFTGYPFVTAANKFEALAAHDAIVESHGALKQIAVSLNKIANDIRMLASGPRSGIGEIHIP
;
A
#
# COMPACT_ATOMS: atom_id res chain seq x y z
N LYS A 1 -14.05 1.89 -6.24
CA LYS A 1 -15.46 1.89 -6.71
C LYS A 1 -16.24 3.11 -6.23
N LYS A 2 -16.27 3.44 -4.92
CA LYS A 2 -16.89 4.68 -4.39
C LYS A 2 -16.53 5.95 -5.19
N ALA A 3 -15.24 6.25 -5.36
CA ALA A 3 -14.78 7.41 -6.14
C ALA A 3 -15.27 7.42 -7.60
N ALA A 4 -15.27 6.26 -8.27
CA ALA A 4 -15.76 6.14 -9.64
C ALA A 4 -17.27 6.44 -9.73
N ALA A 5 -18.07 6.02 -8.75
CA ALA A 5 -19.50 6.32 -8.70
C ALA A 5 -19.77 7.83 -8.56
N TYR A 6 -19.03 8.51 -7.68
CA TYR A 6 -19.11 9.98 -7.53
C TYR A 6 -18.68 10.69 -8.82
N THR A 7 -17.57 10.27 -9.42
CA THR A 7 -17.08 10.84 -10.69
C THR A 7 -18.09 10.68 -11.83
N ASN A 8 -18.72 9.51 -11.92
CA ASN A 8 -19.74 9.22 -12.93
C ASN A 8 -21.03 10.04 -12.70
N TYR A 9 -21.39 10.29 -11.44
CA TYR A 9 -22.51 11.18 -11.10
C TYR A 9 -22.22 12.63 -11.52
N ASP A 10 -21.04 13.15 -11.18
CA ASP A 10 -20.64 14.52 -11.55
C ASP A 10 -20.58 14.72 -13.08
N SER A 11 -20.27 13.64 -13.81
CA SER A 11 -20.25 13.61 -15.27
C SER A 11 -21.65 13.44 -15.90
N GLY A 12 -22.70 13.30 -15.09
CA GLY A 12 -24.09 13.15 -15.54
C GLY A 12 -24.45 11.78 -16.14
N ILE A 13 -23.58 10.77 -15.99
CA ILE A 13 -23.78 9.43 -16.59
C ILE A 13 -24.18 8.35 -15.56
N LEU A 14 -24.36 8.74 -14.30
CA LEU A 14 -24.90 7.89 -13.23
C LEU A 14 -25.88 8.71 -12.40
N SER A 15 -27.04 8.14 -12.06
CA SER A 15 -28.02 8.82 -11.22
C SER A 15 -27.53 8.93 -9.77
N ILE A 16 -28.11 9.88 -9.02
CA ILE A 16 -27.76 10.10 -7.61
C ILE A 16 -28.10 8.87 -6.75
N GLU A 17 -29.22 8.21 -7.03
CA GLU A 17 -29.68 7.03 -6.30
C GLU A 17 -28.68 5.87 -6.46
N LYS A 18 -28.18 5.66 -7.68
CA LYS A 18 -27.17 4.62 -7.96
C LYS A 18 -25.83 4.97 -7.33
N ARG A 19 -25.41 6.24 -7.37
CA ARG A 19 -24.19 6.70 -6.69
C ARG A 19 -24.27 6.39 -5.21
N ASP A 20 -25.36 6.75 -4.55
CA ASP A 20 -25.53 6.61 -3.10
C ASP A 20 -25.63 5.15 -2.67
N ALA A 21 -26.32 4.32 -3.45
CA ALA A 21 -26.37 2.88 -3.20
C ALA A 21 -24.98 2.21 -3.35
N ILE A 22 -24.19 2.55 -4.38
CA ILE A 22 -22.81 2.06 -4.51
C ILE A 22 -21.94 2.54 -3.34
N ALA A 23 -22.07 3.82 -2.96
CA ALA A 23 -21.29 4.42 -1.88
C ALA A 23 -21.58 3.74 -0.53
N THR A 24 -22.86 3.50 -0.23
CA THR A 24 -23.31 2.84 1.00
C THR A 24 -22.69 1.46 1.14
N VAL A 25 -22.74 0.64 0.08
CA VAL A 25 -22.12 -0.69 0.12
C VAL A 25 -20.60 -0.60 0.22
N CYS A 26 -19.98 0.35 -0.47
CA CYS A 26 -18.53 0.56 -0.31
C CYS A 26 -18.16 0.89 1.14
N ASP A 27 -19.02 1.60 1.88
CA ASP A 27 -18.80 1.91 3.29
C ASP A 27 -18.97 0.66 4.18
N GLU A 28 -19.93 -0.22 3.92
CA GLU A 28 -20.02 -1.53 4.60
C GLU A 28 -18.76 -2.39 4.37
N ILE A 29 -18.23 -2.40 3.13
CA ILE A 29 -16.97 -3.11 2.80
C ILE A 29 -15.81 -2.52 3.61
N LEU A 30 -15.68 -1.20 3.66
CA LEU A 30 -14.60 -0.52 4.39
C LEU A 30 -14.72 -0.73 5.91
N ASN A 31 -15.94 -0.83 6.44
CA ASN A 31 -16.20 -1.20 7.84
C ASN A 31 -15.95 -2.68 8.14
N GLY A 32 -15.69 -3.50 7.11
CA GLY A 32 -15.35 -4.90 7.24
C GLY A 32 -16.54 -5.83 7.42
N GLU A 33 -17.74 -5.38 7.08
CA GLU A 33 -18.99 -6.14 7.24
C GLU A 33 -19.15 -7.26 6.20
N LEU A 34 -18.43 -7.17 5.06
CA LEU A 34 -18.54 -8.09 3.92
C LEU A 34 -17.25 -8.86 3.64
N LYS A 35 -16.40 -9.08 4.66
CA LYS A 35 -15.07 -9.71 4.50
C LYS A 35 -15.12 -11.11 3.90
N ASP A 36 -16.19 -11.86 4.16
CA ASP A 36 -16.39 -13.23 3.68
C ASP A 36 -16.86 -13.31 2.21
N GLN A 37 -17.15 -12.16 1.58
CA GLN A 37 -17.67 -12.07 0.21
C GLN A 37 -16.58 -12.00 -0.88
N PHE A 38 -15.31 -12.15 -0.50
CA PHE A 38 -14.15 -12.08 -1.42
C PHE A 38 -13.32 -13.37 -1.40
N PRO A 39 -13.84 -14.49 -1.94
CA PRO A 39 -13.23 -15.82 -1.79
C PRO A 39 -12.12 -16.12 -2.81
N LEU A 40 -11.88 -15.21 -3.78
CA LEU A 40 -10.95 -15.46 -4.88
C LEU A 40 -9.49 -15.53 -4.40
N VAL A 41 -8.74 -16.43 -5.03
CA VAL A 41 -7.31 -16.62 -4.75
C VAL A 41 -6.44 -15.65 -5.54
N ILE A 42 -5.20 -15.45 -5.08
CA ILE A 42 -4.19 -14.62 -5.77
C ILE A 42 -3.92 -15.14 -7.20
N TRP A 43 -3.89 -16.48 -7.38
CA TRP A 43 -3.59 -17.16 -8.64
C TRP A 43 -4.79 -17.16 -9.58
N GLN A 44 -5.14 -15.98 -10.08
CA GLN A 44 -6.25 -15.73 -11.00
C GLN A 44 -5.71 -15.16 -12.33
N THR A 45 -6.54 -14.48 -13.14
CA THR A 45 -6.02 -13.79 -14.34
C THR A 45 -5.01 -12.71 -13.95
N GLY A 46 -3.98 -12.53 -14.78
CA GLY A 46 -2.92 -11.56 -14.52
C GLY A 46 -3.39 -10.10 -14.43
N SER A 47 -4.51 -9.76 -15.07
CA SER A 47 -5.13 -8.42 -14.98
C SER A 47 -6.05 -8.23 -13.78
N GLY A 48 -6.21 -9.25 -12.93
CA GLY A 48 -7.09 -9.19 -11.75
C GLY A 48 -8.57 -9.03 -12.07
N THR A 49 -9.00 -9.36 -13.30
CA THR A 49 -10.38 -9.21 -13.76
C THR A 49 -11.39 -9.95 -12.87
N GLN A 50 -11.08 -11.15 -12.38
CA GLN A 50 -12.04 -11.85 -11.49
C GLN A 50 -12.23 -11.09 -10.18
N SER A 51 -11.18 -10.56 -9.55
CA SER A 51 -11.31 -9.71 -8.36
C SER A 51 -12.03 -8.38 -8.63
N ASN A 52 -11.80 -7.75 -9.79
CA ASN A 52 -12.57 -6.58 -10.20
C ASN A 52 -14.07 -6.91 -10.34
N MET A 53 -14.41 -8.03 -10.97
CA MET A 53 -15.80 -8.45 -11.10
C MET A 53 -16.42 -8.89 -9.77
N ASN A 54 -15.66 -9.57 -8.91
CA ASN A 54 -16.14 -9.95 -7.58
C ASN A 54 -16.58 -8.72 -6.77
N ILE A 55 -15.79 -7.65 -6.73
CA ILE A 55 -16.22 -6.43 -6.02
C ILE A 55 -17.40 -5.75 -6.71
N ASN A 56 -17.47 -5.76 -8.05
CA ASN A 56 -18.62 -5.21 -8.77
C ASN A 56 -19.92 -5.95 -8.43
N GLU A 57 -19.87 -7.29 -8.40
CA GLU A 57 -21.01 -8.15 -8.11
C GLU A 57 -21.43 -8.09 -6.65
N VAL A 58 -20.48 -8.07 -5.71
CA VAL A 58 -20.76 -7.87 -4.28
C VAL A 58 -21.47 -6.54 -4.07
N ILE A 59 -21.00 -5.46 -4.70
CA ILE A 59 -21.66 -4.14 -4.59
C ILE A 59 -23.08 -4.18 -5.14
N ALA A 60 -23.26 -4.72 -6.35
CA ALA A 60 -24.56 -4.79 -7.00
C ALA A 60 -25.57 -5.64 -6.20
N ASN A 61 -25.17 -6.83 -5.77
CA ASN A 61 -26.03 -7.75 -5.03
C ASN A 61 -26.35 -7.23 -3.63
N ARG A 62 -25.37 -6.63 -2.94
CA ARG A 62 -25.62 -6.07 -1.61
C ARG A 62 -26.57 -4.87 -1.67
N ALA A 63 -26.46 -4.02 -2.70
CA ALA A 63 -27.41 -2.93 -2.90
C ALA A 63 -28.85 -3.42 -3.11
N GLN A 64 -29.03 -4.56 -3.80
CA GLN A 64 -30.34 -5.22 -3.94
C GLN A 64 -30.92 -5.61 -2.57
N VAL A 65 -30.09 -6.24 -1.73
CA VAL A 65 -30.49 -6.67 -0.38
C VAL A 65 -30.83 -5.49 0.53
N ILE A 66 -30.09 -4.38 0.46
CA ILE A 66 -30.37 -3.16 1.23
C ILE A 66 -31.73 -2.57 0.86
N GLN A 67 -32.16 -2.70 -0.40
CA GLN A 67 -33.48 -2.25 -0.86
C GLN A 67 -34.62 -3.23 -0.51
N GLY A 68 -34.32 -4.33 0.19
CA GLY A 68 -35.31 -5.29 0.67
C GLY A 68 -35.69 -6.39 -0.34
N PHE A 69 -34.98 -6.49 -1.47
CA PHE A 69 -35.19 -7.53 -2.48
C PHE A 69 -34.23 -8.72 -2.28
N ALA A 70 -34.65 -9.91 -2.68
CA ALA A 70 -33.76 -11.06 -2.77
C ALA A 70 -32.78 -10.91 -3.97
N ILE A 71 -31.60 -11.51 -3.88
CA ILE A 71 -30.63 -11.51 -4.98
C ILE A 71 -31.24 -12.26 -6.18
N GLY A 72 -31.25 -11.61 -7.34
CA GLY A 72 -31.86 -12.14 -8.57
C GLY A 72 -33.38 -11.93 -8.66
N GLU A 73 -34.00 -11.27 -7.67
CA GLU A 73 -35.41 -10.90 -7.71
C GLU A 73 -35.60 -9.60 -8.52
N GLY A 74 -36.43 -9.66 -9.56
CA GLY A 74 -36.77 -8.51 -10.39
C GLY A 74 -35.60 -7.94 -11.20
N GLU A 75 -35.73 -6.68 -11.61
CA GLU A 75 -34.64 -5.96 -12.26
C GLU A 75 -33.59 -5.52 -11.22
N PRO A 76 -32.28 -5.70 -11.49
CA PRO A 76 -31.24 -5.27 -10.57
C PRO A 76 -31.29 -3.75 -10.31
N VAL A 77 -31.31 -3.36 -9.04
CA VAL A 77 -31.20 -1.95 -8.60
C VAL A 77 -29.93 -1.32 -9.15
N ILE A 78 -28.83 -2.08 -9.13
CA ILE A 78 -27.53 -1.74 -9.69
C ILE A 78 -27.05 -2.90 -10.57
N LYS A 79 -26.55 -2.59 -11.77
CA LYS A 79 -25.90 -3.58 -12.64
C LYS A 79 -24.39 -3.57 -12.41
N ALA A 80 -23.81 -4.73 -12.14
CA ALA A 80 -22.38 -4.84 -11.79
C ALA A 80 -21.46 -4.20 -12.85
N ASN A 81 -21.64 -4.54 -14.13
CA ASN A 81 -20.84 -3.94 -15.19
C ASN A 81 -21.31 -2.53 -15.56
N ASP A 82 -22.61 -2.39 -15.85
CA ASP A 82 -23.11 -1.15 -16.44
C ASP A 82 -23.09 0.01 -15.45
N ASP A 83 -23.21 -0.24 -14.14
CA ASP A 83 -23.25 0.78 -13.09
C ASP A 83 -22.00 0.82 -12.22
N VAL A 84 -21.61 -0.31 -11.59
CA VAL A 84 -20.46 -0.33 -10.66
C VAL A 84 -19.12 -0.22 -11.39
N ASN A 85 -19.02 -0.87 -12.56
CA ASN A 85 -17.85 -0.85 -13.43
C ASN A 85 -17.93 0.23 -14.52
N LYS A 86 -18.93 1.13 -14.48
CA LYS A 86 -19.09 2.20 -15.47
C LYS A 86 -17.82 3.04 -15.56
N SER A 87 -17.36 3.29 -16.79
CA SER A 87 -16.14 4.06 -17.11
C SER A 87 -14.83 3.43 -16.62
N GLN A 88 -14.81 2.13 -16.38
CA GLN A 88 -13.65 1.41 -15.87
C GLN A 88 -13.35 0.17 -16.72
N SER A 89 -12.09 -0.25 -16.72
CA SER A 89 -11.63 -1.57 -17.15
C SER A 89 -11.01 -2.29 -15.95
N SER A 90 -10.95 -3.62 -15.96
CA SER A 90 -10.08 -4.30 -14.99
C SER A 90 -8.62 -3.88 -15.15
N ASN A 91 -8.21 -3.59 -16.40
CA ASN A 91 -6.84 -3.22 -16.73
C ASN A 91 -6.39 -1.92 -16.07
N ASP A 92 -7.26 -0.93 -15.86
CA ASP A 92 -6.91 0.32 -15.17
C ASP A 92 -7.38 0.36 -13.70
N THR A 93 -8.40 -0.45 -13.35
CA THR A 93 -8.89 -0.56 -11.97
C THR A 93 -7.96 -1.35 -11.07
N PHE A 94 -7.44 -2.49 -11.55
CA PHE A 94 -6.63 -3.37 -10.72
C PHE A 94 -5.25 -2.76 -10.38
N PRO A 95 -4.50 -2.16 -11.31
CA PRO A 95 -3.26 -1.43 -10.97
C PRO A 95 -3.52 -0.25 -10.03
N THR A 96 -4.64 0.47 -10.20
CA THR A 96 -5.04 1.53 -9.26
C THR A 96 -5.24 0.98 -7.85
N ALA A 97 -5.93 -0.16 -7.71
CA ALA A 97 -6.11 -0.81 -6.41
C ALA A 97 -4.77 -1.27 -5.80
N MET A 98 -3.85 -1.79 -6.61
CA MET A 98 -2.49 -2.17 -6.17
C MET A 98 -1.74 -0.97 -5.60
N HIS A 99 -1.75 0.17 -6.29
CA HIS A 99 -1.08 1.40 -5.86
C HIS A 99 -1.69 1.94 -4.56
N ILE A 100 -3.02 2.00 -4.47
CA ILE A 100 -3.70 2.46 -3.25
C ILE A 100 -3.34 1.57 -2.05
N ALA A 101 -3.41 0.25 -2.22
CA ALA A 101 -3.10 -0.70 -1.15
C ALA A 101 -1.63 -0.61 -0.71
N ALA A 102 -0.70 -0.57 -1.67
CA ALA A 102 0.74 -0.49 -1.38
C ALA A 102 1.10 0.82 -0.66
N TYR A 103 0.62 1.96 -1.18
CA TYR A 103 0.87 3.27 -0.59
C TYR A 103 0.36 3.34 0.86
N LYS A 104 -0.88 2.90 1.09
CA LYS A 104 -1.51 2.87 2.43
C LYS A 104 -0.68 2.01 3.41
N MET A 105 -0.29 0.81 3.01
CA MET A 105 0.53 -0.08 3.85
C MET A 105 1.92 0.48 4.17
N ILE A 106 2.52 1.21 3.22
CA ILE A 106 3.82 1.86 3.44
C ILE A 106 3.68 2.99 4.46
N VAL A 107 2.70 3.87 4.29
CA VAL A 107 2.55 5.09 5.09
C VAL A 107 1.96 4.82 6.47
N GLU A 108 0.98 3.92 6.59
CA GLU A 108 0.27 3.69 7.86
C GLU A 108 0.97 2.67 8.77
N LEU A 109 1.69 1.70 8.19
CA LEU A 109 2.28 0.61 8.96
C LEU A 109 3.81 0.60 8.85
N THR A 110 4.34 0.54 7.63
CA THR A 110 5.76 0.22 7.41
C THR A 110 6.68 1.34 7.89
N ILE A 111 6.45 2.59 7.46
CA ILE A 111 7.26 3.74 7.87
C ILE A 111 7.17 3.96 9.38
N PRO A 112 5.97 4.02 10.01
CA PRO A 112 5.86 4.20 11.46
C PRO A 112 6.57 3.10 12.27
N ALA A 113 6.50 1.84 11.83
CA ALA A 113 7.20 0.75 12.50
C ALA A 113 8.73 0.89 12.43
N LEU A 114 9.26 1.30 11.27
CA LEU A 114 10.69 1.59 11.09
C LEU A 114 11.13 2.80 11.92
N GLU A 115 10.31 3.84 11.99
CA GLU A 115 10.59 5.02 12.82
C GLU A 115 10.62 4.67 14.31
N ASN A 116 9.70 3.83 14.78
CA ASN A 116 9.70 3.35 16.16
C ASN A 116 11.00 2.58 16.48
N LEU A 117 11.42 1.66 15.60
CA LEU A 117 12.68 0.94 15.76
C LEU A 117 13.89 1.89 15.74
N ARG A 118 13.94 2.83 14.78
CA ARG A 118 14.98 3.87 14.69
C ARG A 118 15.08 4.67 15.98
N ASN A 119 13.96 5.15 16.51
CA ASN A 119 13.91 5.97 17.71
C ASN A 119 14.34 5.19 18.96
N THR A 120 13.94 3.92 19.05
CA THR A 120 14.38 3.01 20.11
C THR A 120 15.90 2.84 20.09
N LEU A 121 16.47 2.57 18.91
CA LEU A 121 17.92 2.45 18.73
C LEU A 121 18.65 3.77 18.99
N ALA A 122 18.07 4.92 18.63
CA ALA A 122 18.65 6.24 18.89
C ALA A 122 18.70 6.57 20.39
N THR A 123 17.65 6.20 21.12
CA THR A 123 17.62 6.31 22.58
C THR A 123 18.73 5.46 23.19
N LYS A 124 18.86 4.19 22.77
CA LYS A 124 19.93 3.30 23.23
C LYS A 124 21.32 3.77 22.84
N ALA A 125 21.48 4.34 21.65
CA ALA A 125 22.74 4.92 21.21
C ALA A 125 23.19 6.06 22.13
N THR A 126 22.24 6.90 22.58
CA THR A 126 22.50 7.98 23.53
C THR A 126 22.83 7.44 24.91
N GLU A 127 22.05 6.48 25.42
CA GLU A 127 22.30 5.84 26.73
C GLU A 127 23.69 5.19 26.80
N PHE A 128 24.16 4.59 25.70
CA PHE A 128 25.42 3.85 25.64
C PHE A 128 26.60 4.65 25.05
N ILE A 129 26.46 5.97 24.88
CA ILE A 129 27.51 6.80 24.27
C ILE A 129 28.83 6.78 25.04
N ASN A 130 28.78 6.57 26.36
CA ASN A 130 29.96 6.51 27.24
C ASN A 130 30.47 5.08 27.51
N VAL A 131 29.81 4.05 26.95
CA VAL A 131 30.20 2.65 27.16
C VAL A 131 31.24 2.27 26.12
N VAL A 132 32.52 2.33 26.49
CA VAL A 132 33.64 1.94 25.62
C VAL A 132 33.68 0.41 25.48
N LYS A 133 33.84 -0.07 24.25
CA LYS A 133 33.97 -1.48 23.88
C LYS A 133 35.11 -1.68 22.88
N ILE A 134 35.54 -2.92 22.70
CA ILE A 134 36.48 -3.26 21.63
C ILE A 134 35.74 -3.25 20.28
N GLY A 135 36.30 -2.59 19.28
CA GLY A 135 35.83 -2.73 17.91
C GLY A 135 36.18 -4.11 17.35
N ARG A 136 35.44 -4.58 16.34
CA ARG A 136 35.81 -5.79 15.60
C ARG A 136 35.72 -5.60 14.09
N THR A 137 36.82 -5.88 13.41
CA THR A 137 36.90 -5.94 11.94
C THR A 137 37.39 -7.31 11.54
N HIS A 138 36.75 -7.95 10.54
CA HIS A 138 37.00 -9.36 10.21
C HIS A 138 36.79 -10.31 11.41
N LEU A 139 35.92 -9.93 12.36
CA LEU A 139 35.70 -10.61 13.65
C LEU A 139 36.93 -10.66 14.58
N MET A 140 37.99 -9.95 14.26
CA MET A 140 39.19 -9.82 15.10
C MET A 140 39.15 -8.51 15.90
N ASP A 141 39.83 -8.49 17.05
CA ASP A 141 39.93 -7.31 17.92
C ASP A 141 40.54 -6.11 17.17
N ALA A 142 39.96 -4.93 17.37
CA ALA A 142 40.36 -3.68 16.72
C ALA A 142 40.42 -2.51 17.73
N THR A 143 40.58 -1.27 17.24
CA THR A 143 40.59 -0.09 18.11
C THR A 143 39.24 0.14 18.81
N PRO A 144 39.22 0.75 20.01
CA PRO A 144 37.99 0.96 20.75
C PRO A 144 37.01 1.90 20.05
N ILE A 145 35.72 1.63 20.26
CA ILE A 145 34.58 2.49 19.94
C ILE A 145 33.64 2.50 21.14
N THR A 146 32.62 3.34 21.16
CA THR A 146 31.54 3.22 22.15
C THR A 146 30.38 2.41 21.58
N LEU A 147 29.65 1.69 22.43
CA LEU A 147 28.45 0.97 22.02
C LEU A 147 27.41 1.94 21.44
N GLY A 148 27.36 3.18 21.94
CA GLY A 148 26.55 4.24 21.34
C GLY A 148 26.95 4.58 19.90
N GLN A 149 28.25 4.66 19.59
CA GLN A 149 28.73 4.86 18.22
C GLN A 149 28.31 3.70 17.30
N GLU A 150 28.42 2.45 17.76
CA GLU A 150 27.99 1.28 16.98
C GLU A 150 26.49 1.33 16.66
N LEU A 151 25.64 1.58 17.68
CA LEU A 151 24.20 1.72 17.50
C LEU A 151 23.81 2.92 16.63
N SER A 152 24.59 4.01 16.65
CA SER A 152 24.37 5.17 15.78
C SER A 152 24.47 4.81 14.29
N GLY A 153 25.30 3.81 13.95
CA GLY A 153 25.35 3.25 12.60
C GLY A 153 24.02 2.59 12.20
N TYR A 154 23.41 1.83 13.11
CA TYR A 154 22.12 1.18 12.86
C TYR A 154 20.98 2.19 12.69
N VAL A 155 20.98 3.25 13.53
CA VAL A 155 20.05 4.38 13.41
C VAL A 155 20.18 5.04 12.03
N ALA A 156 21.40 5.28 11.57
CA ALA A 156 21.65 5.85 10.25
C ALA A 156 21.16 4.93 9.13
N GLN A 157 21.41 3.62 9.20
CA GLN A 157 20.94 2.65 8.20
C GLN A 157 19.41 2.67 8.06
N ILE A 158 18.67 2.66 9.17
CA ILE A 158 17.20 2.73 9.14
C ILE A 158 16.73 4.08 8.61
N SER A 159 17.37 5.18 9.02
CA SER A 159 17.02 6.53 8.55
C SER A 159 17.17 6.68 7.03
N TYR A 160 18.26 6.18 6.46
CA TYR A 160 18.46 6.16 5.01
C TYR A 160 17.48 5.22 4.30
N GLY A 161 17.13 4.09 4.92
CA GLY A 161 16.09 3.19 4.41
C GLY A 161 14.72 3.86 4.34
N ILE A 162 14.28 4.53 5.41
CA ILE A 162 13.03 5.30 5.44
C ILE A 162 13.04 6.37 4.35
N LYS A 163 14.13 7.13 4.22
CA LYS A 163 14.26 8.16 3.17
C LYS A 163 14.15 7.56 1.77
N ALA A 164 14.81 6.43 1.52
CA ALA A 164 14.75 5.75 0.22
C ALA A 164 13.31 5.32 -0.10
N LEU A 165 12.57 4.79 0.88
CA LEU A 165 11.17 4.40 0.72
C LEU A 165 10.24 5.60 0.53
N GLN A 166 10.45 6.69 1.25
CA GLN A 166 9.69 7.92 1.08
C GLN A 166 9.86 8.52 -0.33
N ASN A 167 11.05 8.39 -0.91
CA ASN A 167 11.33 8.89 -2.27
C ASN A 167 10.56 8.14 -3.36
N THR A 168 10.01 6.95 -3.11
CA THR A 168 9.20 6.19 -4.09
C THR A 168 7.71 6.53 -4.02
N LEU A 169 7.27 7.20 -2.96
CA LEU A 169 5.86 7.55 -2.75
C LEU A 169 5.25 8.42 -3.86
N PRO A 170 5.96 9.41 -4.46
CA PRO A 170 5.40 10.19 -5.55
C PRO A 170 4.96 9.34 -6.75
N HIS A 171 5.82 8.45 -7.23
CA HIS A 171 5.49 7.57 -8.36
C HIS A 171 4.39 6.56 -7.98
N LEU A 172 4.44 6.03 -6.76
CA LEU A 172 3.40 5.12 -6.25
C LEU A 172 2.03 5.79 -6.08
N SER A 173 1.99 7.13 -5.94
CA SER A 173 0.75 7.91 -5.84
C SER A 173 0.09 8.20 -7.20
N GLU A 174 0.78 7.91 -8.31
CA GLU A 174 0.20 8.00 -9.65
C GLU A 174 -0.67 6.77 -9.93
N ILE A 175 -1.94 6.99 -10.32
CA ILE A 175 -2.91 5.91 -10.55
C ILE A 175 -3.33 5.79 -12.02
N ALA A 176 -3.56 4.54 -12.46
CA ALA A 176 -3.88 4.20 -13.84
C ALA A 176 -5.34 4.48 -14.25
N LEU A 177 -6.25 4.62 -13.29
CA LEU A 177 -7.70 4.72 -13.54
C LEU A 177 -8.03 5.85 -14.52
N GLY A 178 -8.87 5.53 -15.51
CA GLY A 178 -9.16 6.39 -16.64
C GLY A 178 -8.33 6.07 -17.89
N GLY A 179 -7.34 5.17 -17.81
CA GLY A 179 -6.67 4.60 -18.98
C GLY A 179 -7.49 3.55 -19.74
N THR A 180 -8.52 3.01 -19.11
CA THR A 180 -9.40 1.94 -19.59
C THR A 180 -8.66 0.71 -20.11
N ALA A 181 -9.00 0.22 -21.31
CA ALA A 181 -8.55 -1.09 -21.77
C ALA A 181 -7.06 -1.10 -22.14
N VAL A 182 -6.57 -0.02 -22.75
CA VAL A 182 -5.23 0.03 -23.39
C VAL A 182 -4.49 1.36 -23.20
N GLY A 183 -5.01 2.26 -22.35
CA GLY A 183 -4.35 3.53 -22.01
C GLY A 183 -4.91 4.75 -22.73
N THR A 184 -5.86 4.59 -23.66
CA THR A 184 -6.43 5.69 -24.45
C THR A 184 -7.53 6.47 -23.74
N GLY A 185 -8.10 5.91 -22.68
CA GLY A 185 -9.27 6.48 -21.99
C GLY A 185 -10.58 6.37 -22.77
N LEU A 186 -10.62 5.58 -23.85
CA LEU A 186 -11.86 5.31 -24.58
C LEU A 186 -12.94 4.76 -23.63
N ASN A 187 -14.19 5.24 -23.79
CA ASN A 187 -15.35 4.95 -22.93
C ASN A 187 -15.34 5.62 -21.54
N THR A 188 -14.55 6.67 -21.34
CA THR A 188 -14.65 7.55 -20.17
C THR A 188 -15.18 8.93 -20.54
N PRO A 189 -15.88 9.62 -19.61
CA PRO A 189 -16.18 11.05 -19.76
C PRO A 189 -14.91 11.89 -19.86
N PRO A 190 -14.98 13.07 -20.53
CA PRO A 190 -13.90 14.05 -20.45
C PRO A 190 -13.56 14.42 -19.00
N GLY A 191 -12.27 14.38 -18.65
CA GLY A 191 -11.79 14.72 -17.30
C GLY A 191 -12.03 13.66 -16.22
N TYR A 192 -12.52 12.47 -16.59
CA TYR A 192 -12.79 11.38 -15.65
C TYR A 192 -11.59 11.00 -14.79
N ASP A 193 -10.40 10.90 -15.41
CA ASP A 193 -9.17 10.44 -14.78
C ASP A 193 -8.68 11.37 -13.67
N VAL A 194 -8.71 12.69 -13.91
CA VAL A 194 -8.37 13.71 -12.90
C VAL A 194 -9.42 13.76 -11.78
N ASN A 195 -10.71 13.69 -12.13
CA ASN A 195 -11.78 13.79 -11.15
C ASN A 195 -11.82 12.55 -10.23
N VAL A 196 -11.68 11.35 -10.79
CA VAL A 196 -11.66 10.12 -9.97
C VAL A 196 -10.44 10.05 -9.06
N ALA A 197 -9.28 10.53 -9.51
CA ALA A 197 -8.10 10.65 -8.65
C ALA A 197 -8.34 11.64 -7.50
N THR A 198 -9.03 12.76 -7.76
CA THR A 198 -9.39 13.75 -6.74
C THR A 198 -10.28 13.14 -5.66
N TYR A 199 -11.32 12.37 -6.03
CA TYR A 199 -12.15 11.66 -5.06
C TYR A 199 -11.39 10.57 -4.29
N ILE A 200 -10.50 9.83 -4.97
CA ILE A 200 -9.64 8.84 -4.29
C ILE A 200 -8.77 9.55 -3.25
N ALA A 201 -8.13 10.66 -3.61
CA ALA A 201 -7.32 11.45 -2.68
C ALA A 201 -8.14 11.97 -1.49
N GLN A 202 -9.33 12.52 -1.76
CA GLN A 202 -10.22 13.02 -0.71
C GLN A 202 -10.66 11.92 0.26
N PHE A 203 -11.10 10.76 -0.25
CA PHE A 203 -11.60 9.67 0.60
C PHE A 203 -10.51 8.94 1.37
N THR A 204 -9.29 8.89 0.83
CA THR A 204 -8.17 8.23 1.49
C THR A 204 -7.34 9.16 2.38
N GLY A 205 -7.39 10.47 2.13
CA GLY A 205 -6.50 11.45 2.77
C GLY A 205 -5.06 11.43 2.21
N TYR A 206 -4.81 10.71 1.11
CA TYR A 206 -3.49 10.56 0.49
C TYR A 206 -3.38 11.31 -0.83
N PRO A 207 -2.16 11.73 -1.24
CA PRO A 207 -1.95 12.60 -2.39
C PRO A 207 -2.00 11.85 -3.73
N PHE A 208 -3.01 11.00 -3.94
CA PHE A 208 -3.17 10.29 -5.21
C PHE A 208 -3.49 11.25 -6.35
N VAL A 209 -2.82 11.05 -7.49
CA VAL A 209 -2.99 11.84 -8.70
C VAL A 209 -3.11 10.92 -9.90
N THR A 210 -3.71 11.42 -10.98
CA THR A 210 -3.78 10.64 -12.22
C THR A 210 -2.40 10.48 -12.83
N ALA A 211 -2.05 9.29 -13.31
CA ALA A 211 -0.75 9.05 -13.94
C ALA A 211 -0.58 9.89 -15.20
N ALA A 212 0.61 10.48 -15.37
CA ALA A 212 0.90 11.36 -16.49
C ALA A 212 0.87 10.61 -17.85
N ASN A 213 1.22 9.32 -17.84
CA ASN A 213 1.15 8.45 -19.01
C ASN A 213 0.41 7.15 -18.67
N LYS A 214 -0.80 6.99 -19.22
CA LYS A 214 -1.63 5.80 -18.98
C LYS A 214 -1.10 4.53 -19.66
N PHE A 215 -0.26 4.64 -20.69
CA PHE A 215 0.33 3.47 -21.33
C PHE A 215 1.39 2.84 -20.44
N GLU A 216 2.24 3.66 -19.81
CA GLU A 216 3.22 3.19 -18.82
C GLU A 216 2.50 2.55 -17.63
N ALA A 217 1.53 3.25 -17.04
CA ALA A 217 0.82 2.79 -15.85
C ALA A 217 0.03 1.48 -16.03
N LEU A 218 -0.21 1.06 -17.28
CA LEU A 218 -0.86 -0.20 -17.64
C LEU A 218 0.12 -1.28 -18.12
N ALA A 219 1.17 -0.90 -18.86
CA ALA A 219 2.09 -1.83 -19.48
C ALA A 219 3.23 -2.26 -18.53
N ALA A 220 3.53 -1.43 -17.53
CA ALA A 220 4.57 -1.65 -16.54
C ALA A 220 4.07 -1.37 -15.13
N HIS A 221 4.84 -1.82 -14.13
CA HIS A 221 4.57 -1.57 -12.71
C HIS A 221 5.86 -1.10 -12.04
N ASP A 222 6.54 -0.14 -12.67
CA ASP A 222 7.87 0.32 -12.25
C ASP A 222 7.81 1.01 -10.87
N ALA A 223 6.73 1.74 -10.57
CA ALA A 223 6.44 2.30 -9.24
C ALA A 223 6.44 1.24 -8.11
N ILE A 224 5.94 0.03 -8.41
CA ILE A 224 5.93 -1.09 -7.47
C ILE A 224 7.34 -1.69 -7.36
N VAL A 225 8.05 -1.84 -8.48
CA VAL A 225 9.42 -2.37 -8.52
C VAL A 225 10.38 -1.47 -7.74
N GLU A 226 10.34 -0.15 -7.94
CA GLU A 226 11.19 0.80 -7.21
C GLU A 226 10.90 0.77 -5.70
N SER A 227 9.61 0.75 -5.32
CA SER A 227 9.19 0.72 -3.90
C SER A 227 9.66 -0.58 -3.24
N HIS A 228 9.55 -1.70 -3.95
CA HIS A 228 10.08 -2.98 -3.48
C HIS A 228 11.61 -3.00 -3.40
N GLY A 229 12.30 -2.27 -4.27
CA GLY A 229 13.74 -2.04 -4.20
C GLY A 229 14.17 -1.34 -2.90
N ALA A 230 13.46 -0.29 -2.51
CA ALA A 230 13.68 0.39 -1.23
C ALA A 230 13.41 -0.53 -0.02
N LEU A 231 12.35 -1.34 -0.07
CA LEU A 231 12.07 -2.36 0.95
C LEU A 231 13.21 -3.40 1.04
N LYS A 232 13.77 -3.82 -0.09
CA LYS A 232 14.92 -4.74 -0.13
C LYS A 232 16.17 -4.12 0.51
N GLN A 233 16.45 -2.83 0.26
CA GLN A 233 17.54 -2.11 0.93
C GLN A 233 17.36 -2.09 2.46
N ILE A 234 16.13 -1.83 2.92
CA ILE A 234 15.78 -1.87 4.35
C ILE A 234 15.99 -3.29 4.90
N ALA A 235 15.55 -4.32 4.19
CA ALA A 235 15.71 -5.71 4.62
C ALA A 235 17.17 -6.12 4.82
N VAL A 236 18.07 -5.71 3.92
CA VAL A 236 19.52 -5.93 4.06
C VAL A 236 20.06 -5.24 5.31
N SER A 237 19.62 -4.01 5.57
CA SER A 237 20.02 -3.24 6.76
C SER A 237 19.55 -3.93 8.05
N LEU A 238 18.28 -4.33 8.12
CA LEU A 238 17.71 -5.04 9.25
C LEU A 238 18.40 -6.39 9.48
N ASN A 239 18.75 -7.11 8.41
CA ASN A 239 19.49 -8.36 8.51
C ASN A 239 20.86 -8.15 9.19
N LYS A 240 21.60 -7.11 8.81
CA LYS A 240 22.87 -6.78 9.46
C LYS A 240 22.69 -6.43 10.94
N ILE A 241 21.74 -5.54 11.24
CA ILE A 241 21.46 -5.09 12.62
C ILE A 241 21.07 -6.29 13.50
N ALA A 242 20.16 -7.15 13.03
CA ALA A 242 19.75 -8.34 13.77
C ALA A 242 20.90 -9.32 14.00
N ASN A 243 21.76 -9.53 12.99
CA ASN A 243 22.93 -10.39 13.13
C ASN A 243 23.93 -9.84 14.16
N ASP A 244 24.15 -8.53 14.20
CA ASP A 244 25.02 -7.92 15.21
C ASP A 244 24.45 -8.09 16.61
N ILE A 245 23.18 -7.74 16.82
CA ILE A 245 22.53 -7.92 18.13
C ILE A 245 22.62 -9.38 18.59
N ARG A 246 22.37 -10.34 17.70
CA ARG A 246 22.53 -11.77 17.99
C ARG A 246 23.96 -12.13 18.39
N MET A 247 24.97 -11.62 17.66
CA MET A 247 26.38 -11.91 17.94
C MET A 247 26.83 -11.29 19.26
N LEU A 248 26.49 -10.01 19.51
CA LEU A 248 26.81 -9.30 20.74
C LEU A 248 26.17 -9.95 21.97
N ALA A 249 24.97 -10.52 21.82
CA ALA A 249 24.27 -11.24 22.88
C ALA A 249 24.64 -12.73 23.00
N SER A 250 25.55 -13.24 22.15
CA SER A 250 25.93 -14.67 22.19
C SER A 250 26.61 -15.01 23.52
N GLY A 251 26.18 -16.10 24.17
CA GLY A 251 26.60 -16.40 25.54
C GLY A 251 25.68 -17.44 26.23
N PRO A 252 25.58 -17.44 27.57
CA PRO A 252 26.01 -16.37 28.49
C PRO A 252 27.47 -16.45 28.95
N ARG A 253 28.23 -17.50 28.59
CA ARG A 253 29.63 -17.69 29.07
C ARG A 253 30.66 -17.95 27.99
N SER A 254 30.24 -18.49 26.84
CA SER A 254 31.14 -19.00 25.79
C SER A 254 30.91 -18.32 24.44
N GLY A 255 30.44 -17.08 24.47
CA GLY A 255 30.24 -16.22 23.29
C GLY A 255 30.87 -14.85 23.51
N ILE A 256 30.34 -13.82 22.84
CA ILE A 256 30.80 -12.43 23.02
C ILE A 256 30.26 -11.81 24.31
N GLY A 257 28.96 -11.97 24.59
CA GLY A 257 28.34 -11.58 25.86
C GLY A 257 28.40 -10.08 26.21
N GLU A 258 28.44 -9.20 25.21
CA GLU A 258 28.56 -7.75 25.42
C GLU A 258 27.22 -7.07 25.76
N ILE A 259 26.10 -7.66 25.36
CA ILE A 259 24.76 -7.16 25.66
C ILE A 259 23.86 -8.28 26.17
N HIS A 260 22.83 -7.92 26.93
CA HIS A 260 21.76 -8.82 27.36
C HIS A 260 20.46 -8.42 26.65
N ILE A 261 19.79 -9.39 26.05
CA ILE A 261 18.44 -9.23 25.48
C ILE A 261 17.41 -9.85 26.44
N PRO A 262 16.15 -9.36 26.44
CA PRO A 262 15.07 -9.92 27.26
C PRO A 262 14.84 -11.42 27.04
#